data_AF-A0A383F785-F1
#
_entry.id   AF-A0A383F785-F1
#
_cell.length_a   1.000
_cell.length_b   1.000
_cell.length_c   1.000
_cell.angle_alpha   90.00
_cell.angle_beta   90.00
_cell.angle_gamma   90.00
#
_symmetry.space_group_name_H-M   'P 1'
#
loop_
_entity.id
_entity.type
_entity.pdbx_description
1 polymer ?
#
loop_
_entity_poly.entity_id
_entity_poly.type
_entity_poly.pdbx_seq_one_letter_code
_entity_poly.pdbx_strand_id
1 'polypeptide(L)'
;MRRLILLVLVSFFYSASAWAACDGELYSYSGSGKFTCSAGDSAIITSDMTINSTSNETIRPADNVTITNYGNITNSLNYLMDTEYDDNLTINNKSTGYMRTTKSRVIFLDKNNTVDINNEGEIYAYTYCAICGSGARGPITITNSGTIHTGTTNWSTGVTTFKSAIGMHSPDTGESYDASFTINNSGTIKSVDDNLAGI
;
A
#
# COMPACT_ATOMS: atom_id res chain seq x y z
N MET A 1 -45.20 13.64 -17.27
CA MET A 1 -44.33 14.26 -16.24
C MET A 1 -43.80 13.30 -15.17
N ARG A 2 -44.45 12.16 -14.85
CA ARG A 2 -43.91 11.17 -13.88
C ARG A 2 -42.67 10.39 -14.35
N ARG A 3 -42.44 10.27 -15.67
CA ARG A 3 -41.29 9.51 -16.23
C ARG A 3 -39.98 10.30 -16.28
N LEU A 4 -40.04 11.64 -16.27
CA LEU A 4 -38.83 12.47 -16.31
C LEU A 4 -38.12 12.52 -14.93
N ILE A 5 -38.89 12.40 -13.85
CA ILE A 5 -38.37 12.45 -12.47
C ILE A 5 -37.50 11.22 -12.17
N LEU A 6 -37.82 10.05 -12.74
CA LEU A 6 -37.04 8.83 -12.52
C LEU A 6 -35.66 8.89 -13.17
N LEU A 7 -35.53 9.53 -14.34
CA LEU A 7 -34.25 9.70 -15.04
C LEU A 7 -33.31 10.65 -14.30
N VAL A 8 -33.85 11.75 -13.74
CA VAL A 8 -33.07 12.68 -12.93
C VAL A 8 -32.59 12.03 -11.64
N LEU A 9 -33.41 11.20 -10.99
CA LEU A 9 -32.99 10.43 -9.80
C LEU A 9 -31.90 9.39 -10.12
N VAL A 10 -31.98 8.67 -11.24
CA VAL A 10 -30.94 7.69 -11.63
C VAL A 10 -29.60 8.37 -11.94
N SER A 11 -29.59 9.60 -12.46
CA SER A 11 -28.35 10.37 -12.66
C SER A 11 -27.74 10.94 -11.37
N PHE A 12 -28.50 11.06 -10.27
CA PHE A 12 -27.97 11.46 -8.96
C PHE A 12 -27.50 10.27 -8.09
N PHE A 13 -27.77 9.03 -8.52
CA PHE A 13 -27.30 7.81 -7.85
C PHE A 13 -26.09 7.16 -8.52
N TYR A 14 -25.51 7.77 -9.55
CA TYR A 14 -24.22 7.34 -10.10
C TYR A 14 -23.05 7.86 -9.24
N SER A 15 -23.12 7.65 -7.92
CA SER A 15 -21.91 7.55 -7.09
C SER A 15 -21.35 6.13 -7.22
N ALA A 16 -21.20 5.66 -8.45
CA ALA A 16 -20.40 4.47 -8.72
C ALA A 16 -18.96 4.89 -8.46
N SER A 17 -18.33 4.29 -7.46
CA SER A 17 -16.89 4.34 -7.26
C SER A 17 -16.21 4.11 -8.61
N ALA A 18 -15.71 5.19 -9.24
CA ALA A 18 -15.05 5.11 -10.51
C ALA A 18 -13.74 4.34 -10.29
N TRP A 19 -13.64 3.18 -10.92
CA TRP A 19 -12.42 2.38 -10.93
C TRP A 19 -11.54 2.90 -12.05
N ALA A 20 -10.37 3.39 -11.68
CA ALA A 20 -9.37 3.86 -12.63
C ALA A 20 -8.44 2.70 -13.01
N ALA A 21 -8.10 2.59 -14.29
CA ALA A 21 -7.07 1.66 -14.74
C ALA A 21 -5.71 2.05 -14.13
N CYS A 22 -4.91 1.04 -13.81
CA CYS A 22 -3.60 1.18 -13.17
C CYS A 22 -2.50 0.81 -14.18
N ASP A 23 -2.47 1.46 -15.35
CA ASP A 23 -1.45 1.18 -16.36
C ASP A 23 -0.98 2.48 -17.03
N GLY A 24 0.32 2.58 -17.29
CA GLY A 24 0.98 3.78 -17.76
C GLY A 24 1.07 4.90 -16.70
N GLU A 25 1.14 6.14 -17.17
CA GLU A 25 1.15 7.32 -16.29
C GLU A 25 -0.25 7.52 -15.70
N LEU A 26 -0.35 7.51 -14.37
CA LEU A 26 -1.60 7.79 -13.68
C LEU A 26 -1.90 9.30 -13.72
N TYR A 27 -2.97 9.73 -13.05
CA TYR A 27 -3.33 11.15 -12.97
C TYR A 27 -3.56 11.59 -11.52
N SER A 28 -3.31 12.87 -11.26
CA SER A 28 -3.60 13.47 -9.95
C SER A 28 -5.08 13.30 -9.63
N TYR A 29 -5.36 12.81 -8.42
CA TYR A 29 -6.68 12.36 -8.04
C TYR A 29 -6.99 12.76 -6.59
N SER A 30 -8.24 13.11 -6.31
CA SER A 30 -8.71 13.29 -4.93
C SER A 30 -10.15 12.78 -4.80
N GLY A 31 -10.38 11.79 -3.94
CA GLY A 31 -11.71 11.23 -3.70
C GLY A 31 -11.71 9.79 -3.21
N SER A 32 -12.88 9.14 -3.26
CA SER A 32 -13.10 7.79 -2.72
C SER A 32 -12.92 6.65 -3.73
N GLY A 33 -12.25 6.91 -4.84
CA GLY A 33 -11.92 5.94 -5.88
C GLY A 33 -10.56 5.30 -5.65
N LYS A 34 -10.33 4.21 -6.39
CA LYS A 34 -9.09 3.43 -6.36
C LYS A 34 -8.64 3.07 -7.77
N PHE A 35 -7.33 2.89 -7.92
CA PHE A 35 -6.71 2.33 -9.10
C PHE A 35 -6.67 0.81 -8.96
N THR A 36 -7.16 0.06 -9.95
CA THR A 36 -7.10 -1.40 -9.95
C THR A 36 -6.24 -1.86 -11.11
N CYS A 37 -5.21 -2.62 -10.81
CA CYS A 37 -4.26 -3.13 -11.78
C CYS A 37 -4.70 -4.51 -12.26
N SER A 38 -4.43 -4.77 -13.52
CA SER A 38 -4.50 -6.09 -14.14
C SER A 38 -3.12 -6.73 -14.13
N ALA A 39 -3.07 -8.04 -14.35
CA ALA A 39 -1.80 -8.74 -14.35
C ALA A 39 -0.87 -8.20 -15.46
N GLY A 40 0.37 -7.87 -15.09
CA GLY A 40 1.36 -7.30 -16.00
C GLY A 40 1.31 -5.78 -16.19
N ASP A 41 0.39 -5.06 -15.54
CA ASP A 41 0.30 -3.61 -15.65
C ASP A 41 1.54 -2.90 -15.06
N SER A 42 1.85 -1.71 -15.59
CA SER A 42 2.95 -0.87 -15.10
C SER A 42 2.50 0.57 -14.86
N ALA A 43 2.28 0.93 -13.60
CA ALA A 43 1.83 2.27 -13.21
C ALA A 43 3.01 3.20 -12.88
N ILE A 44 2.94 4.45 -13.35
CA ILE A 44 3.89 5.52 -13.06
C ILE A 44 3.14 6.72 -12.46
N ILE A 45 3.64 7.22 -11.32
CA ILE A 45 3.18 8.45 -10.67
C ILE A 45 4.33 9.44 -10.75
N THR A 46 4.20 10.52 -11.52
CA THR A 46 5.27 11.53 -11.69
C THR A 46 5.40 12.43 -10.47
N SER A 47 6.52 13.17 -10.38
CA SER A 47 6.87 13.96 -9.18
C SER A 47 5.93 15.12 -8.87
N ASP A 48 5.25 15.66 -9.87
CA ASP A 48 4.28 16.74 -9.75
C ASP A 48 2.87 16.24 -9.42
N MET A 49 2.65 14.93 -9.44
CA MET A 49 1.35 14.35 -9.16
C MET A 49 1.06 14.19 -7.67
N THR A 50 -0.22 14.34 -7.35
CA THR A 50 -0.76 14.03 -6.02
C THR A 50 -2.02 13.18 -6.14
N ILE A 51 -2.01 12.02 -5.50
CA ILE A 51 -3.16 11.13 -5.35
C ILE A 51 -3.56 11.13 -3.88
N ASN A 52 -4.76 11.63 -3.58
CA ASN A 52 -5.34 11.72 -2.24
C ASN A 52 -6.61 10.87 -2.18
N SER A 53 -6.48 9.62 -1.75
CA SER A 53 -7.60 8.71 -1.67
C SER A 53 -8.26 8.72 -0.30
N THR A 54 -9.58 8.54 -0.31
CA THR A 54 -10.41 8.30 0.88
C THR A 54 -11.13 6.96 0.79
N SER A 55 -10.73 6.06 -0.12
CA SER A 55 -11.16 4.66 -0.12
C SER A 55 -10.31 3.81 0.81
N ASN A 56 -10.78 2.61 1.13
CA ASN A 56 -10.08 1.71 2.06
C ASN A 56 -8.66 1.36 1.57
N GLU A 57 -8.47 1.28 0.25
CA GLU A 57 -7.19 1.12 -0.45
C GLU A 57 -7.10 2.11 -1.62
N THR A 58 -5.89 2.57 -1.99
CA THR A 58 -5.68 3.54 -3.09
C THR A 58 -5.35 2.84 -4.41
N ILE A 59 -4.44 1.88 -4.36
CA ILE A 59 -4.01 1.07 -5.49
C ILE A 59 -4.19 -0.39 -5.09
N ARG A 60 -4.88 -1.18 -5.92
CA ARG A 60 -5.00 -2.62 -5.78
C ARG A 60 -4.17 -3.29 -6.88
N PRO A 61 -2.99 -3.84 -6.55
CA PRO A 61 -2.17 -4.57 -7.50
C PRO A 61 -2.78 -5.90 -7.93
N ALA A 62 -2.08 -6.58 -8.83
CA ALA A 62 -2.32 -7.93 -9.34
C ALA A 62 -0.95 -8.58 -9.61
N ASP A 63 -0.94 -9.80 -10.16
CA ASP A 63 0.28 -10.51 -10.52
C ASP A 63 1.14 -9.75 -11.56
N ASN A 64 2.46 -9.78 -11.38
CA ASN A 64 3.45 -9.19 -12.29
C ASN A 64 3.29 -7.67 -12.49
N VAL A 65 2.71 -6.98 -11.52
CA VAL A 65 2.51 -5.53 -11.57
C VAL A 65 3.77 -4.79 -11.13
N THR A 66 4.08 -3.68 -11.80
CA THR A 66 5.10 -2.73 -11.35
C THR A 66 4.48 -1.37 -11.06
N ILE A 67 4.74 -0.82 -9.88
CA ILE A 67 4.33 0.53 -9.50
C ILE A 67 5.57 1.38 -9.26
N THR A 68 5.70 2.50 -9.97
CA THR A 68 6.81 3.45 -9.79
C THR A 68 6.28 4.81 -9.36
N ASN A 69 6.61 5.21 -8.14
CA ASN A 69 6.18 6.47 -7.54
C ASN A 69 7.34 7.48 -7.44
N TYR A 70 7.18 8.62 -8.09
CA TYR A 70 7.97 9.83 -7.88
C TYR A 70 7.19 10.93 -7.16
N GLY A 71 5.86 10.82 -7.08
CA GLY A 71 4.96 11.86 -6.57
C GLY A 71 4.45 11.59 -5.16
N ASN A 72 3.31 12.20 -4.83
CA ASN A 72 2.68 12.08 -3.52
C ASN A 72 1.45 11.18 -3.60
N ILE A 73 1.46 10.09 -2.85
CA ILE A 73 0.29 9.22 -2.69
C ILE A 73 -0.09 9.22 -1.22
N THR A 74 -1.32 9.63 -0.92
CA THR A 74 -1.83 9.66 0.44
C THR A 74 -3.20 9.00 0.53
N ASN A 75 -3.45 8.30 1.65
CA ASN A 75 -4.75 7.74 1.97
C ASN A 75 -5.18 8.13 3.39
N SER A 76 -6.41 8.62 3.54
CA SER A 76 -6.96 8.96 4.86
C SER A 76 -7.51 7.78 5.66
N LEU A 77 -7.66 6.63 5.01
CA LEU A 77 -8.14 5.36 5.55
C LEU A 77 -7.00 4.34 5.66
N ASN A 78 -7.30 3.07 5.41
CA ASN A 78 -6.52 1.96 5.95
C ASN A 78 -5.25 1.68 5.15
N TYR A 79 -5.34 1.55 3.83
CA TYR A 79 -4.24 1.06 3.01
C TYR A 79 -3.95 2.00 1.86
N LEU A 80 -2.68 2.12 1.50
CA LEU A 80 -2.33 2.71 0.23
C LEU A 80 -2.34 1.61 -0.84
N MET A 81 -1.64 0.51 -0.54
CA MET A 81 -1.66 -0.73 -1.30
C MET A 81 -2.11 -1.88 -0.40
N ASP A 82 -3.15 -2.59 -0.83
CA ASP A 82 -3.65 -3.82 -0.22
C ASP A 82 -3.46 -4.93 -1.25
N THR A 83 -2.53 -5.85 -0.96
CA THR A 83 -2.05 -6.86 -1.91
C THR A 83 -2.45 -8.23 -1.38
N GLU A 84 -3.16 -9.02 -2.18
CA GLU A 84 -3.74 -10.30 -1.74
C GLU A 84 -3.43 -11.38 -2.78
N TYR A 85 -2.59 -12.34 -2.42
CA TYR A 85 -2.09 -13.41 -3.30
C TYR A 85 -1.34 -12.95 -4.55
N ASP A 86 -0.94 -11.69 -4.64
CA ASP A 86 -0.21 -11.19 -5.82
C ASP A 86 1.20 -11.82 -5.87
N ASP A 87 1.63 -12.19 -7.08
CA ASP A 87 2.96 -12.70 -7.39
C ASP A 87 3.77 -11.72 -8.24
N ASN A 88 5.10 -11.72 -8.08
CA ASN A 88 6.04 -10.84 -8.78
C ASN A 88 5.65 -9.36 -8.77
N LEU A 89 5.18 -8.85 -7.64
CA LEU A 89 4.83 -7.44 -7.46
C LEU A 89 6.09 -6.62 -7.19
N THR A 90 6.29 -5.55 -7.97
CA THR A 90 7.39 -4.60 -7.75
C THR A 90 6.86 -3.22 -7.38
N ILE A 91 7.30 -2.68 -6.24
CA ILE A 91 6.97 -1.33 -5.78
C ILE A 91 8.25 -0.50 -5.70
N ASN A 92 8.35 0.52 -6.54
CA ASN A 92 9.49 1.44 -6.60
C ASN A 92 9.06 2.82 -6.08
N ASN A 93 9.35 3.13 -4.83
CA ASN A 93 9.17 4.48 -4.29
C ASN A 93 10.48 5.27 -4.44
N LYS A 94 10.55 6.13 -5.47
CA LYS A 94 11.75 6.87 -5.84
C LYS A 94 12.04 8.00 -4.86
N SER A 95 13.21 8.62 -4.97
CA SER A 95 13.73 9.61 -4.01
C SER A 95 12.79 10.79 -3.72
N THR A 96 11.96 11.22 -4.67
CA THR A 96 10.93 12.25 -4.48
C THR A 96 9.57 11.69 -4.05
N GLY A 97 9.41 10.37 -4.12
CA GLY A 97 8.20 9.65 -3.84
C GLY A 97 7.84 9.68 -2.36
N TYR A 98 6.61 10.07 -2.09
CA TYR A 98 6.01 10.06 -0.77
C TYR A 98 4.77 9.18 -0.74
N MET A 99 4.76 8.20 0.16
CA MET A 99 3.63 7.30 0.36
C MET A 99 3.17 7.35 1.81
N ARG A 100 1.92 7.77 2.04
CA ARG A 100 1.41 7.98 3.40
C ARG A 100 0.01 7.43 3.63
N THR A 101 -0.21 6.81 4.79
CA THR A 101 -1.59 6.65 5.32
C THR A 101 -1.77 7.28 6.70
N THR A 102 -2.97 7.83 6.95
CA THR A 102 -3.27 8.48 8.23
C THR A 102 -3.99 7.58 9.23
N LYS A 103 -4.49 6.42 8.82
CA LYS A 103 -5.24 5.52 9.71
C LYS A 103 -4.54 4.21 9.98
N SER A 104 -4.06 3.50 8.95
CA SER A 104 -3.50 2.16 9.14
C SER A 104 -2.12 1.96 8.52
N ARG A 105 -2.00 1.15 7.46
CA ARG A 105 -0.75 0.66 6.86
C ARG A 105 -0.52 1.34 5.52
N VAL A 106 0.72 1.46 5.05
CA VAL A 106 0.94 1.95 3.67
C VAL A 106 0.83 0.78 2.70
N ILE A 107 1.62 -0.27 2.92
CA ILE A 107 1.64 -1.49 2.11
C ILE A 107 1.26 -2.65 3.03
N PHE A 108 0.20 -3.37 2.67
CA PHE A 108 -0.19 -4.62 3.33
C PHE A 108 -0.02 -5.79 2.37
N LEU A 109 0.82 -6.75 2.76
CA LEU A 109 1.18 -7.95 2.01
C LEU A 109 0.44 -9.16 2.60
N ASP A 110 -0.68 -9.57 2.01
CA ASP A 110 -1.43 -10.77 2.42
C ASP A 110 -1.19 -11.93 1.44
N LYS A 111 -0.49 -12.96 1.92
CA LYS A 111 -0.25 -14.23 1.20
C LYS A 111 0.36 -14.08 -0.19
N ASN A 112 1.14 -13.03 -0.38
CA ASN A 112 1.89 -12.81 -1.60
C ASN A 112 2.99 -13.85 -1.80
N ASN A 113 3.33 -14.11 -3.06
CA ASN A 113 4.46 -14.96 -3.42
C ASN A 113 5.73 -14.11 -3.46
N THR A 114 6.07 -13.51 -4.61
CA THR A 114 7.27 -12.68 -4.74
C THR A 114 6.90 -11.19 -4.69
N VAL A 115 7.52 -10.44 -3.77
CA VAL A 115 7.34 -8.98 -3.69
C VAL A 115 8.67 -8.27 -3.49
N ASP A 116 8.96 -7.30 -4.35
CA ASP A 116 10.13 -6.43 -4.23
C ASP A 116 9.70 -4.99 -3.96
N ILE A 117 10.12 -4.45 -2.81
CA ILE A 117 9.87 -3.06 -2.41
C ILE A 117 11.21 -2.30 -2.40
N ASN A 118 11.36 -1.37 -3.33
CA ASN A 118 12.53 -0.51 -3.46
C ASN A 118 12.16 0.90 -3.00
N ASN A 119 12.61 1.30 -1.80
CA ASN A 119 12.36 2.62 -1.23
C ASN A 119 13.60 3.50 -1.23
N GLU A 120 13.56 4.55 -2.04
CA GLU A 120 14.52 5.66 -2.04
C GLU A 120 13.91 6.94 -1.43
N GLY A 121 12.57 7.04 -1.37
CA GLY A 121 11.83 8.18 -0.83
C GLY A 121 11.35 7.95 0.61
N GLU A 122 10.11 8.34 0.89
CA GLU A 122 9.50 8.19 2.22
C GLU A 122 8.21 7.37 2.21
N ILE A 123 8.16 6.39 3.11
CA ILE A 123 6.99 5.54 3.39
C ILE A 123 6.59 5.75 4.84
N TYR A 124 5.37 6.25 5.06
CA TYR A 124 4.91 6.71 6.36
C TYR A 124 3.50 6.22 6.70
N ALA A 125 3.38 5.39 7.74
CA ALA A 125 2.08 5.07 8.32
C ALA A 125 1.88 5.82 9.63
N TYR A 126 0.69 6.37 9.86
CA TYR A 126 0.44 7.04 11.13
C TYR A 126 0.38 6.04 12.30
N THR A 127 -0.38 4.95 12.18
CA THR A 127 -0.81 4.17 13.35
C THR A 127 -0.28 2.73 13.41
N TYR A 128 -0.23 2.01 12.28
CA TYR A 128 0.28 0.64 12.21
C TYR A 128 1.64 0.65 11.50
N CYS A 129 2.26 -0.52 11.30
CA CYS A 129 3.42 -0.67 10.42
C CYS A 129 3.20 0.03 9.06
N ALA A 130 4.27 0.63 8.55
CA ALA A 130 4.28 1.24 7.23
C ALA A 130 4.23 0.16 6.15
N ILE A 131 5.02 -0.90 6.34
CA ILE A 131 4.99 -2.11 5.52
C ILE A 131 4.66 -3.28 6.44
N CYS A 132 3.57 -3.97 6.15
CA CYS A 132 3.07 -5.06 6.96
C CYS A 132 2.88 -6.30 6.11
N GLY A 133 3.27 -7.46 6.61
CA GLY A 133 3.01 -8.74 5.95
C GLY A 133 2.27 -9.71 6.86
N SER A 134 1.37 -10.48 6.26
CA SER A 134 0.66 -11.59 6.87
C SER A 134 0.65 -12.75 5.90
N GLY A 135 1.16 -13.90 6.31
CA GLY A 135 0.92 -15.11 5.52
C GLY A 135 1.73 -15.25 4.24
N ALA A 136 2.83 -14.52 4.09
CA ALA A 136 3.69 -14.56 2.90
C ALA A 136 3.99 -16.01 2.47
N ARG A 137 3.86 -16.27 1.17
CA ARG A 137 4.03 -17.60 0.55
C ARG A 137 5.36 -17.75 -0.18
N GLY A 138 5.95 -16.64 -0.59
CA GLY A 138 7.23 -16.60 -1.26
C GLY A 138 8.12 -15.45 -0.75
N PRO A 139 9.22 -15.15 -1.46
CA PRO A 139 10.19 -14.16 -1.04
C PRO A 139 9.63 -12.73 -1.01
N ILE A 140 9.86 -12.02 0.09
CA ILE A 140 9.64 -10.58 0.19
C ILE A 140 10.99 -9.90 0.41
N THR A 141 11.36 -9.00 -0.49
CA THR A 141 12.58 -8.20 -0.41
C THR A 141 12.24 -6.74 -0.23
N ILE A 142 12.84 -6.10 0.78
CA ILE A 142 12.77 -4.64 0.98
C ILE A 142 14.17 -4.08 0.85
N THR A 143 14.41 -3.28 -0.19
CA THR A 143 15.63 -2.49 -0.35
C THR A 143 15.33 -1.05 0.01
N ASN A 144 15.89 -0.57 1.13
CA ASN A 144 15.62 0.77 1.65
C ASN A 144 16.89 1.62 1.67
N SER A 145 16.91 2.70 0.90
CA SER A 145 17.86 3.81 1.01
C SER A 145 17.20 5.12 1.45
N GLY A 146 15.87 5.15 1.53
CA GLY A 146 15.06 6.29 1.99
C GLY A 146 14.67 6.20 3.47
N THR A 147 13.47 6.67 3.80
CA THR A 147 12.91 6.60 5.16
C THR A 147 11.64 5.76 5.19
N ILE A 148 11.57 4.81 6.14
CA ILE A 148 10.36 4.04 6.46
C ILE A 148 10.05 4.28 7.93
N HIS A 149 8.89 4.84 8.25
CA HIS A 149 8.59 5.17 9.63
C HIS A 149 7.10 5.16 9.99
N THR A 150 6.86 5.15 11.31
CA THR A 150 5.53 5.32 11.89
C THR A 150 5.41 6.61 12.68
N GLY A 151 4.17 7.05 12.94
CA GLY A 151 3.88 8.34 13.57
C GLY A 151 3.38 8.23 15.01
N THR A 152 2.78 7.10 15.36
CA THR A 152 2.34 6.74 16.70
C THR A 152 2.27 5.23 16.82
N THR A 153 2.13 4.73 18.05
CA THR A 153 1.93 3.31 18.35
C THR A 153 0.47 2.98 18.48
N ASN A 154 0.04 1.94 17.76
CA ASN A 154 -1.26 1.34 18.04
C ASN A 154 -1.16 0.28 19.15
N TRP A 155 -1.81 0.54 20.27
CA TRP A 155 -1.86 -0.39 21.41
C TRP A 155 -2.92 -1.48 21.25
N SER A 156 -3.87 -1.35 20.31
CA SER A 156 -5.02 -2.25 20.16
C SER A 156 -4.81 -3.38 19.15
N THR A 157 -3.68 -3.43 18.44
CA THR A 157 -3.36 -4.59 17.59
C THR A 157 -3.02 -5.81 18.44
N GLY A 158 -3.72 -6.91 18.21
CA GLY A 158 -3.39 -8.22 18.78
C GLY A 158 -2.09 -8.82 18.21
N VAL A 159 -1.60 -8.29 17.09
CA VAL A 159 -0.33 -8.68 16.45
C VAL A 159 0.75 -7.67 16.85
N THR A 160 1.73 -8.10 17.64
CA THR A 160 2.78 -7.24 18.21
C THR A 160 3.75 -6.70 17.18
N THR A 161 4.10 -7.48 16.14
CA THR A 161 5.01 -7.06 15.06
C THR A 161 4.48 -5.89 14.25
N PHE A 162 3.16 -5.69 14.21
CA PHE A 162 2.54 -4.55 13.51
C PHE A 162 2.67 -3.21 14.26
N LYS A 163 3.38 -3.19 15.39
CA LYS A 163 3.77 -1.96 16.11
C LYS A 163 5.10 -1.37 15.59
N SER A 164 5.91 -2.16 14.89
CA SER A 164 7.16 -1.74 14.24
C SER A 164 6.87 -0.98 12.94
N ALA A 165 7.85 -0.26 12.39
CA ALA A 165 7.73 0.37 11.07
C ALA A 165 7.58 -0.65 9.93
N ILE A 166 8.22 -1.81 10.09
CA ILE A 166 8.08 -2.96 9.23
C ILE A 166 7.69 -4.14 10.12
N GLY A 167 6.56 -4.77 9.84
CA GLY A 167 6.04 -5.87 10.66
C GLY A 167 5.62 -7.05 9.80
N MET A 168 6.32 -8.17 9.92
CA MET A 168 5.97 -9.41 9.22
C MET A 168 5.42 -10.41 10.23
N HIS A 169 4.31 -11.07 9.89
CA HIS A 169 3.71 -12.13 10.71
C HIS A 169 3.53 -13.39 9.87
N SER A 170 4.09 -14.50 10.36
CA SER A 170 3.80 -15.83 9.82
C SER A 170 2.34 -16.15 10.08
N PRO A 171 1.60 -16.79 9.17
CA PRO A 171 0.20 -17.11 9.43
C PRO A 171 0.09 -18.14 10.56
N ASP A 172 -0.99 -18.06 11.34
CA ASP A 172 -1.26 -18.96 12.48
C ASP A 172 -1.72 -20.36 12.04
N THR A 173 -1.85 -20.61 10.74
CA THR A 173 -2.30 -21.89 10.17
C THR A 173 -1.10 -22.74 9.78
N GLY A 174 -1.14 -24.05 10.06
CA GLY A 174 -0.07 -25.02 9.79
C GLY A 174 0.23 -25.30 8.30
N GLU A 175 0.08 -24.30 7.45
CA GLU A 175 0.54 -24.29 6.08
C GLU A 175 2.05 -23.95 6.08
N SER A 176 2.85 -24.80 5.45
CA SER A 176 4.30 -24.56 5.31
C SER A 176 4.50 -23.53 4.20
N TYR A 177 5.05 -22.39 4.57
CA TYR A 177 5.40 -21.33 3.63
C TYR A 177 6.91 -21.15 3.65
N ASP A 178 7.57 -21.39 2.51
CA ASP A 178 9.01 -21.17 2.32
C ASP A 178 9.29 -19.68 2.02
N ALA A 179 8.60 -18.78 2.72
CA ALA A 179 8.75 -17.35 2.53
C ALA A 179 10.03 -16.87 3.23
N SER A 180 10.98 -16.36 2.44
CA SER A 180 12.12 -15.63 2.97
C SER A 180 11.81 -14.15 3.04
N PHE A 181 12.20 -13.51 4.13
CA PHE A 181 12.11 -12.06 4.27
C PHE A 181 13.51 -11.45 4.31
N THR A 182 13.81 -10.56 3.36
CA THR A 182 15.13 -9.91 3.25
C THR A 182 14.96 -8.40 3.32
N ILE A 183 15.69 -7.75 4.23
CA ILE A 183 15.80 -6.29 4.29
C ILE A 183 17.24 -5.89 4.00
N ASN A 184 17.44 -5.12 2.93
CA ASN A 184 18.69 -4.45 2.60
C ASN A 184 18.56 -2.96 2.93
N ASN A 185 19.00 -2.55 4.12
CA ASN A 185 18.83 -1.18 4.60
C ASN A 185 20.13 -0.38 4.59
N SER A 186 20.16 0.71 3.81
CA SER A 186 21.14 1.80 3.90
C SER A 186 20.51 3.13 4.34
N GLY A 187 19.18 3.20 4.44
CA GLY A 187 18.40 4.36 4.87
C GLY A 187 17.98 4.32 6.34
N THR A 188 16.90 5.02 6.66
CA THR A 188 16.31 5.11 8.01
C THR A 188 15.07 4.22 8.12
N ILE A 189 15.01 3.43 9.20
CA ILE A 189 13.79 2.72 9.63
C ILE A 189 13.52 3.15 11.07
N LYS A 190 12.34 3.70 11.36
CA LYS A 190 12.02 4.26 12.68
C LYS A 190 10.60 3.94 13.14
N SER A 191 10.46 3.42 14.35
CA SER A 191 9.16 3.24 15.02
C SER A 191 9.03 4.24 16.18
N VAL A 192 7.83 4.73 16.49
CA VAL A 192 7.67 5.75 17.57
C VAL A 192 7.75 5.16 18.99
N ASP A 193 7.54 3.84 19.15
CA ASP A 193 7.88 3.10 20.38
C ASP A 193 9.01 2.11 20.13
N ASP A 194 10.25 2.60 20.20
CA ASP A 194 11.49 1.84 19.98
C ASP A 194 11.84 0.83 21.09
N ASN A 195 10.96 0.55 22.05
CA ASN A 195 11.15 -0.58 22.98
C ASN A 195 10.82 -1.94 22.33
N LEU A 196 10.28 -1.94 21.11
CA LEU A 196 9.93 -3.12 20.33
C LEU A 196 10.38 -2.98 18.87
N ALA A 197 11.48 -2.29 18.58
CA ALA A 197 12.15 -2.37 17.28
C ALA A 197 12.67 -3.80 17.06
N GLY A 198 11.75 -4.71 16.81
CA GLY A 198 11.97 -6.10 16.46
C GLY A 198 11.77 -6.24 14.96
N ILE A 199 12.82 -6.76 14.32
CA ILE A 199 12.67 -7.63 13.15
C ILE A 199 11.95 -8.89 13.63
#